data_AF-A0A8S2ZZF5-F1
#
_entry.id   AF-A0A8S2ZZF5-F1
#
_cell.length_a   1.000
_cell.length_b   1.000
_cell.length_c   1.000
_cell.angle_alpha   90.00
_cell.angle_beta   90.00
_cell.angle_gamma   90.00
#
_symmetry.space_group_name_H-M   'P 1'
#
loop_
_entity.id
_entity.type
_entity.pdbx_description
1 polymer ?
#
loop_
_entity_poly.entity_id
_entity_poly.type
_entity_poly.pdbx_seq_one_letter_code
_entity_poly.pdbx_strand_id
1 'polypeptide(L)' 'DDRLSHEAQHNATMLMNILLRSSLSSRQVPEIHRLTEEAFNWLCGEIETRFQQAQVQAGEM' A
#
# COMPACT_ATOMS: atom_id res chain seq x y z
N ASP A 1 9.19 16.67 -11.77
CA ASP A 1 9.91 15.59 -11.07
C ASP A 1 11.31 16.02 -10.72
N ASP A 2 11.42 16.69 -9.58
CA ASP A 2 12.68 16.91 -8.89
C ASP A 2 13.00 15.70 -7.99
N ARG A 3 14.29 15.45 -7.80
CA ARG A 3 14.76 14.29 -7.04
C ARG A 3 14.32 14.32 -5.56
N LEU A 4 14.19 15.53 -5.00
CA LEU A 4 13.83 15.71 -3.59
C LEU A 4 12.38 15.27 -3.32
N SER A 5 11.44 15.61 -4.20
CA SER A 5 10.04 15.16 -4.08
C SER A 5 9.90 13.63 -4.11
N HIS A 6 10.67 12.92 -4.95
CA HIS A 6 10.63 11.46 -4.96
C HIS A 6 11.17 10.84 -3.67
N GLU A 7 12.27 11.38 -3.14
CA GLU A 7 12.85 10.92 -1.88
C GLU A 7 11.91 11.16 -0.69
N ALA A 8 11.29 12.35 -0.64
CA ALA A 8 10.31 12.70 0.38
C ALA A 8 9.11 11.73 0.35
N GLN A 9 8.54 11.45 -0.83
CA GLN A 9 7.43 10.51 -0.97
C GLN A 9 7.83 9.08 -0.59
N HIS A 10 9.02 8.65 -0.99
CA HIS A 10 9.54 7.33 -0.63
C HIS A 10 9.64 7.18 0.90
N ASN A 11 10.23 8.17 1.56
CA ASN A 11 10.39 8.16 3.01
C ASN A 11 9.04 8.21 3.75
N ALA A 12 8.10 9.05 3.28
CA ALA A 12 6.76 9.16 3.86
C ALA A 12 5.95 7.85 3.78
N THR A 13 6.21 7.01 2.78
CA THR A 13 5.49 5.74 2.55
C THR A 13 6.29 4.50 2.90
N MET A 14 7.51 4.64 3.44
CA MET A 14 8.46 3.53 3.63
C MET A 14 7.89 2.44 4.53
N LEU A 15 7.35 2.80 5.69
CA LEU A 15 6.78 1.85 6.65
C LEU A 15 5.58 1.09 6.06
N MET A 16 4.69 1.80 5.37
CA MET A 16 3.53 1.19 4.70
C MET A 16 3.97 0.17 3.63
N ASN A 17 4.99 0.52 2.83
CA ASN A 17 5.57 -0.38 1.84
C ASN A 17 6.17 -1.65 2.48
N ILE A 18 6.86 -1.51 3.62
CA ILE A 18 7.42 -2.65 4.36
C ILE A 18 6.30 -3.58 4.85
N LEU A 19 5.24 -3.02 5.43
CA LEU A 19 4.08 -3.78 5.91
C LEU A 19 3.38 -4.54 4.79
N LEU A 20 3.07 -3.87 3.67
CA LEU A 20 2.42 -4.51 2.53
C LEU A 20 3.24 -5.68 1.99
N ARG A 21 4.56 -5.52 1.88
CA ARG A 21 5.45 -6.59 1.37
C ARG A 21 5.58 -7.76 2.35
N SER A 22 5.54 -7.51 3.65
CA SER A 22 5.64 -8.58 4.65
C SER A 22 4.33 -9.38 4.74
N SER A 23 3.18 -8.70 4.72
CA SER A 23 1.85 -9.32 4.79
C SER A 23 1.39 -9.96 3.48
N LEU A 24 1.75 -9.40 2.32
CA LEU A 24 1.36 -9.91 1.00
C LEU A 24 2.54 -10.55 0.27
N SER A 25 3.44 -11.21 1.01
CA SER A 25 4.55 -11.93 0.41
C SER A 25 4.06 -13.09 -0.46
N SER A 26 4.84 -13.44 -1.49
CA SER A 26 4.53 -14.52 -2.44
C SER A 26 4.31 -15.89 -1.77
N ARG A 27 4.80 -16.06 -0.54
CA ARG A 27 4.54 -17.23 0.29
C ARG A 27 3.21 -17.12 1.04
N GLN A 28 2.94 -16.00 1.71
CA GLN A 28 1.74 -15.85 2.54
C GLN A 28 0.45 -15.80 1.73
N VAL A 29 0.48 -15.17 0.55
CA VAL A 29 -0.69 -15.02 -0.34
C VAL A 29 -1.33 -16.36 -0.72
N PRO A 30 -0.59 -17.36 -1.25
CA PRO A 30 -1.16 -18.67 -1.58
C PRO A 30 -1.27 -19.61 -0.36
N GLU A 31 -0.31 -19.61 0.57
CA GLU A 31 -0.28 -20.62 1.66
C GLU A 31 -1.27 -20.29 2.78
N ILE A 32 -1.32 -19.02 3.22
CA ILE A 32 -2.10 -18.59 4.38
C ILE A 32 -3.44 -18.01 3.91
N HIS A 33 -3.41 -17.05 2.99
CA HIS A 33 -4.60 -16.33 2.55
C HIS A 33 -5.37 -17.04 1.44
N ARG A 34 -4.71 -17.95 0.71
CA ARG A 34 -5.29 -18.76 -0.38
C ARG A 34 -6.05 -17.90 -1.41
N LEU A 35 -5.49 -16.75 -1.75
CA LEU A 35 -6.11 -15.81 -2.67
C LEU A 35 -5.97 -16.31 -4.11
N THR A 36 -7.03 -16.12 -4.89
CA THR A 36 -6.98 -16.21 -6.35
C THR A 36 -6.37 -14.92 -6.93
N GLU A 37 -5.95 -14.97 -8.19
CA GLU A 37 -5.43 -13.79 -8.89
C GLU A 37 -6.44 -12.63 -8.91
N GLU A 38 -7.72 -12.93 -9.18
CA GLU A 38 -8.79 -11.94 -9.16
C GLU A 38 -8.99 -11.32 -7.77
N ALA A 39 -8.98 -12.15 -6.71
CA ALA A 39 -9.11 -11.67 -5.34
C ALA A 39 -7.92 -10.81 -4.90
N PHE A 40 -6.71 -11.18 -5.34
CA PHE A 40 -5.50 -10.40 -5.07
C PHE A 40 -5.55 -9.03 -5.79
N ASN A 41 -5.93 -9.01 -7.06
CA ASN A 41 -6.08 -7.76 -7.82
C ASN A 41 -7.14 -6.84 -7.21
N TRP A 42 -8.28 -7.40 -6.78
CA TRP A 42 -9.31 -6.65 -6.07
C TRP A 42 -8.78 -6.08 -4.74
N LEU A 43 -8.07 -6.89 -3.96
CA LEU A 43 -7.47 -6.47 -2.68
C LEU A 43 -6.48 -5.30 -2.87
N CYS A 44 -5.63 -5.35 -3.91
CA CYS A 44 -4.73 -4.25 -4.22
C CYS A 44 -5.49 -2.94 -4.51
N GLY A 45 -6.59 -3.01 -5.26
CA GLY A 45 -7.44 -1.83 -5.54
C GLY A 45 -8.13 -1.29 -4.28
N GLU A 46 -8.59 -2.17 -3.39
CA GLU A 46 -9.19 -1.74 -2.12
C GLU A 46 -8.15 -1.09 -1.20
N ILE A 47 -6.92 -1.62 -1.13
CA ILE A 47 -5.82 -1.01 -0.37
C ILE A 47 -5.52 0.40 -0.89
N GLU A 48 -5.44 0.58 -2.22
CA GLU A 48 -5.21 1.90 -2.82
C GLU A 48 -6.34 2.88 -2.47
N THR A 49 -7.59 2.44 -2.61
CA THR A 49 -8.77 3.27 -2.31
C THR A 49 -8.79 3.70 -0.84
N ARG A 50 -8.53 2.77 0.09
CA ARG A 50 -8.47 3.06 1.53
C ARG A 50 -7.31 3.97 1.89
N PHE A 51 -6.15 3.78 1.26
CA PHE A 51 -4.97 4.61 1.50
C PHE A 51 -5.22 6.06 1.06
N GLN A 52 -5.88 6.28 -0.07
CA GLN A 52 -6.28 7.62 -0.52
C GLN A 52 -7.31 8.26 0.41
N GLN A 53 -8.30 7.50 0.88
CA GLN A 53 -9.30 7.99 1.84
C GLN A 53 -8.71 8.34 3.21
N ALA A 54 -7.64 7.66 3.62
CA ALA A 54 -6.96 7.89 4.89
C ALA A 54 -6.04 9.13 4.88
N GLN A 55 -5.89 9.81 3.74
CA GLN A 55 -5.13 11.06 3.69
C GLN A 55 -5.82 12.15 4.51
N VAL A 56 -5.01 12.90 5.26
CA VAL A 56 -5.47 14.04 6.06
C VAL A 56 -6.20 15.04 5.17
N GLN A 57 -7.33 15.55 5.64
CA GLN A 57 -8.07 16.56 4.89
C GLN A 57 -7.29 17.88 4.93
N ALA A 58 -7.15 18.52 3.78
CA ALA A 58 -6.48 19.82 3.71
C ALA A 58 -7.23 20.85 4.58
N GLY A 59 -6.57 21.37 5.61
CA GLY A 59 -7.15 22.36 6.51
C GLY A 59 -7.73 21.81 7.82
N GLU A 60 -7.48 20.54 8.18
CA GLU A 60 -7.64 20.11 9.57
C GLU A 60 -6.68 20.91 10.49
N MET A 61 -7.25 21.52 11.54
CA MET A 61 -6.55 22.30 12.56
C MET A 61 -6.18 21.45 13.77
#